data_AF-A0A2M8ZAT7-F1
#
_entry.id   AF-A0A2M8ZAT7-F1
#
_cell.length_a   1.000
_cell.length_b   1.000
_cell.length_c   1.000
_cell.angle_alpha   90.00
_cell.angle_beta   90.00
_cell.angle_gamma   90.00
#
_symmetry.space_group_name_H-M   'P 1'
#
loop_
_entity.id
_entity.type
_entity.pdbx_description
1 polymer ?
#
loop_
_entity_poly.entity_id
_entity_poly.type
_entity_poly.pdbx_seq_one_letter_code
_entity_poly.pdbx_strand_id
1 'polypeptide(L)'
;MRYGPLLEIIKYIDRQWVEWLFLFISALLGWGYRRLSKRQAVESVKNKALHDGMQALLRDRIIGVYNHYQDKRFCPIYAKENVKRMYDAYHDLGGNDVATRLKDNLLSMPEEPEEREG
;
A
#
# COMPACT_ATOMS: atom_id res chain seq x y z
N MET A 1 -38.91 -47.81 36.52
CA MET A 1 -38.22 -47.62 35.22
C MET A 1 -37.18 -46.51 35.38
N ARG A 2 -36.10 -46.63 34.62
CA ARG A 2 -34.73 -46.16 34.90
C ARG A 2 -34.51 -44.70 34.47
N TYR A 3 -34.80 -43.72 35.34
CA TYR A 3 -34.58 -42.28 35.06
C TYR A 3 -33.41 -41.63 35.84
N GLY A 4 -32.79 -42.35 36.78
CA GLY A 4 -31.61 -41.87 37.53
C GLY A 4 -30.49 -41.26 36.68
N PRO A 5 -30.01 -41.92 35.61
CA PRO A 5 -28.89 -41.41 34.82
C PRO A 5 -29.25 -40.20 33.95
N LEU A 6 -30.50 -40.07 33.49
CA LEU A 6 -30.92 -38.93 32.66
C LEU A 6 -31.02 -37.64 33.48
N LEU A 7 -31.47 -37.73 34.73
CA LEU A 7 -31.53 -36.58 35.64
C LEU A 7 -30.13 -36.09 36.04
N GLU A 8 -29.17 -37.01 36.21
CA GLU A 8 -27.77 -36.67 36.45
C GLU A 8 -27.13 -35.98 35.24
N ILE A 9 -27.40 -36.47 34.03
CA ILE A 9 -26.94 -35.84 32.79
C ILE A 9 -27.52 -34.43 32.65
N ILE A 10 -28.82 -34.24 32.90
CA ILE A 10 -29.46 -32.92 32.81
C ILE A 10 -28.87 -31.94 33.84
N LYS A 11 -28.65 -32.38 35.09
CA LYS A 11 -28.01 -31.54 36.11
C LYS A 11 -26.56 -31.17 35.75
N TYR A 12 -25.82 -32.09 35.15
CA TYR A 12 -24.46 -31.82 34.69
C TYR A 12 -24.44 -30.80 33.56
N ILE A 13 -25.35 -30.92 32.59
CA ILE A 13 -25.51 -29.96 31.49
C ILE A 13 -25.91 -28.58 32.04
N ASP A 14 -26.88 -28.52 32.96
CA ASP A 14 -27.35 -27.27 33.59
C ASP A 14 -26.25 -26.55 34.37
N ARG A 15 -25.33 -27.29 34.98
CA ARG A 15 -24.17 -26.72 35.69
C ARG A 15 -23.10 -26.16 34.75
N GLN A 16 -22.88 -26.80 33.60
CA GLN A 16 -21.68 -26.60 32.79
C GLN A 16 -21.94 -25.86 31.46
N TRP A 17 -23.19 -25.73 31.01
CA TRP A 17 -23.51 -25.18 29.68
C TRP A 17 -22.99 -23.75 29.47
N VAL A 18 -22.98 -22.92 30.51
CA VAL A 18 -22.47 -21.55 30.45
C VAL A 18 -20.98 -21.54 30.12
N GLU A 19 -20.18 -22.39 30.76
CA GLU A 19 -18.74 -22.49 30.49
C GLU A 19 -18.46 -22.97 29.06
N TRP A 20 -19.24 -23.93 28.57
CA TRP A 20 -19.09 -24.45 27.20
C TRP A 20 -19.49 -23.41 26.16
N LEU A 21 -20.53 -22.62 26.45
CA LEU A 21 -20.95 -21.50 25.62
C LEU A 21 -19.84 -20.45 25.53
N PHE A 22 -19.24 -20.05 26.65
CA PHE A 22 -18.13 -19.10 26.66
C PHE A 22 -16.92 -19.64 25.90
N LEU A 23 -16.53 -20.90 26.12
CA LEU A 23 -15.43 -21.52 25.38
C LEU A 23 -15.69 -21.56 23.87
N PHE A 24 -16.92 -21.89 23.46
CA PHE A 24 -17.31 -21.93 22.05
C PHE A 24 -17.30 -20.53 21.44
N ILE A 25 -17.86 -19.53 22.12
CA ILE A 25 -17.83 -18.12 21.67
C ILE A 25 -16.40 -17.63 21.57
N SER A 26 -15.56 -17.86 22.58
CA SER A 26 -14.14 -17.47 22.55
C SER A 26 -13.38 -18.17 21.42
N ALA A 27 -13.65 -19.45 21.15
CA ALA A 27 -13.06 -20.17 20.04
C ALA A 27 -13.49 -19.59 18.68
N LEU A 28 -14.78 -19.29 18.50
CA LEU A 28 -15.31 -18.66 17.30
C LEU A 28 -14.73 -17.28 17.07
N LEU A 29 -14.66 -16.44 18.11
CA LEU A 29 -14.06 -15.11 18.04
C LEU A 29 -12.57 -15.18 17.70
N GLY A 30 -11.82 -16.07 18.37
CA GLY A 30 -10.40 -16.28 18.09
C GLY A 30 -10.14 -16.79 16.67
N TRP A 31 -10.98 -17.70 16.17
CA TRP A 31 -10.91 -18.19 14.80
C TRP A 31 -11.24 -17.10 13.77
N GLY A 32 -12.31 -16.34 14.01
CA GLY A 32 -12.70 -15.20 13.19
C GLY A 32 -11.61 -14.13 13.11
N TYR A 33 -11.06 -13.74 14.27
CA TYR A 33 -9.95 -12.79 14.35
C TYR A 33 -8.73 -13.27 13.57
N ARG A 34 -8.27 -14.51 13.81
CA ARG A 34 -7.12 -15.09 13.09
C ARG A 34 -7.35 -15.10 11.57
N ARG A 35 -8.57 -15.40 11.12
CA ARG A 35 -8.90 -15.41 9.69
C ARG A 35 -8.83 -14.01 9.08
N LEU A 36 -9.34 -13.00 9.78
CA LEU A 36 -9.27 -11.60 9.34
C LEU A 36 -7.83 -11.08 9.35
N SER A 37 -7.06 -11.32 10.42
CA SER A 37 -5.66 -10.88 10.51
C SER A 37 -4.79 -11.52 9.43
N LYS A 38 -4.98 -12.81 9.12
CA LYS A 38 -4.25 -13.47 8.02
C LYS A 38 -4.56 -12.84 6.66
N ARG A 39 -5.83 -12.48 6.41
CA ARG A 39 -6.22 -11.81 5.16
C ARG A 39 -5.58 -10.43 5.04
N GLN A 40 -5.65 -9.63 6.09
CA GLN A 40 -5.03 -8.31 6.13
C GLN A 40 -3.51 -8.37 5.95
N ALA A 41 -2.83 -9.36 6.55
CA ALA A 41 -1.39 -9.53 6.38
C ALA A 41 -0.99 -9.86 4.94
N VAL A 42 -1.77 -10.70 4.25
CA VAL A 42 -1.51 -11.02 2.83
C VAL A 42 -1.77 -9.82 1.94
N GLU A 43 -2.85 -9.07 2.20
CA GLU A 43 -3.15 -7.85 1.44
C GLU A 43 -2.12 -6.74 1.70
N SER A 44 -1.63 -6.58 2.92
CA SER A 44 -0.63 -5.56 3.23
C SER A 44 0.71 -5.84 2.53
N VAL A 45 1.14 -7.10 2.46
CA VAL A 45 2.35 -7.48 1.70
C VAL A 45 2.17 -7.18 0.21
N LYS A 46 1.02 -7.52 -0.38
CA LYS A 46 0.74 -7.23 -1.79
C LYS A 46 0.68 -5.73 -2.06
N ASN A 47 -0.03 -4.98 -1.22
CA ASN A 47 -0.13 -3.52 -1.34
C ASN A 47 1.24 -2.86 -1.20
N LYS A 48 2.08 -3.33 -0.29
CA LYS A 48 3.46 -2.86 -0.16
C LYS A 48 4.27 -3.14 -1.43
N ALA A 49 4.20 -4.36 -1.97
CA ALA A 49 4.90 -4.68 -3.22
C ALA A 49 4.42 -3.83 -4.41
N LEU A 50 3.12 -3.54 -4.50
CA LEU A 50 2.55 -2.65 -5.52
C LEU A 50 3.04 -1.21 -5.34
N HIS A 51 3.04 -0.72 -4.10
CA HIS A 51 3.53 0.61 -3.73
C HIS A 51 5.01 0.78 -4.09
N ASP A 52 5.86 -0.16 -3.67
CA ASP A 52 7.30 -0.14 -3.94
C ASP A 52 7.58 -0.24 -5.45
N GLY A 53 6.84 -1.07 -6.17
CA GLY A 53 6.93 -1.18 -7.63
C GLY A 53 6.51 0.10 -8.35
N MET A 54 5.40 0.73 -7.94
CA MET A 54 4.93 2.00 -8.51
C MET A 54 5.94 3.12 -8.25
N GLN A 55 6.48 3.19 -7.04
CA GLN A 55 7.52 4.14 -6.67
C GLN A 55 8.76 3.98 -7.57
N ALA A 56 9.22 2.75 -7.80
CA ALA A 56 10.35 2.47 -8.68
C ALA A 56 10.08 2.88 -10.14
N LEU A 57 8.88 2.60 -10.66
CA LEU A 57 8.48 2.96 -12.02
C LEU A 57 8.38 4.48 -12.22
N LEU A 58 7.77 5.20 -11.28
CA LEU A 58 7.68 6.66 -11.35
C LEU A 58 9.06 7.30 -11.28
N ARG A 59 9.94 6.78 -10.41
CA ARG A 59 11.33 7.20 -10.31
C ARG A 59 12.07 7.03 -11.64
N ASP A 60 12.00 5.84 -12.24
CA ASP A 60 12.61 5.56 -13.54
C ASP A 60 12.08 6.52 -14.62
N ARG A 61 10.77 6.76 -14.63
CA ARG A 61 10.16 7.68 -15.59
C ARG A 61 10.66 9.11 -15.43
N ILE A 62 10.81 9.62 -14.21
CA ILE A 62 11.38 10.96 -13.94
C ILE A 62 12.83 11.04 -14.45
N ILE A 63 13.64 10.01 -14.17
CA ILE A 63 15.02 9.92 -14.68
C ILE A 63 15.04 9.93 -16.21
N GLY A 64 14.15 9.17 -16.85
CA GLY A 64 14.03 9.12 -18.30
C GLY A 64 13.66 10.47 -18.92
N VAL A 65 12.71 11.19 -18.33
CA VAL A 65 12.37 12.55 -18.80
C VAL A 65 13.55 13.52 -18.60
N TYR A 66 14.24 13.43 -17.46
CA TYR A 66 15.43 14.22 -17.20
C TYR A 66 16.50 13.99 -18.28
N ASN A 67 16.86 12.73 -18.54
CA ASN A 67 17.84 12.40 -19.56
C ASN A 67 17.43 12.88 -20.96
N HIS A 68 16.13 12.83 -21.28
CA HIS A 68 15.63 13.27 -22.58
C HIS A 68 15.77 14.78 -22.82
N TYR A 69 15.57 15.60 -21.80
CA TYR A 69 15.58 17.07 -21.91
C TYR A 69 16.89 17.72 -21.45
N GLN A 70 17.70 17.02 -20.64
CA GLN A 70 19.01 17.52 -20.21
C GLN A 70 19.88 17.92 -21.41
N ASP A 71 20.00 17.04 -22.41
CA ASP A 71 20.86 17.29 -23.57
C ASP A 71 20.31 18.39 -24.49
N LYS A 72 18.99 18.63 -24.42
CA LYS A 72 18.30 19.67 -25.19
C LYS A 72 18.41 21.05 -24.54
N ARG A 73 18.76 21.11 -23.24
CA ARG A 73 18.80 22.32 -22.41
C ARG A 73 17.49 23.10 -22.29
N PHE A 74 16.37 22.52 -22.70
CA PHE A 74 15.04 23.08 -22.51
C PHE A 74 14.04 21.97 -22.14
N CYS A 75 13.00 22.32 -21.39
CA CYS A 75 11.92 21.43 -20.99
C CYS A 75 10.58 22.12 -21.25
N PRO A 76 9.80 21.67 -22.25
CA PRO A 76 8.49 22.24 -22.55
C PRO A 76 7.54 22.24 -21.34
N ILE A 77 6.61 23.19 -21.30
CA ILE A 77 5.62 23.33 -20.22
C ILE A 77 4.89 22.01 -19.92
N TYR A 78 4.44 21.29 -20.97
CA TYR A 78 3.72 20.02 -20.78
C TYR A 78 4.58 18.94 -20.12
N ALA A 79 5.89 18.94 -20.40
CA ALA A 79 6.82 17.98 -19.82
C ALA A 79 7.10 18.32 -18.35
N LYS A 80 7.24 19.61 -18.02
CA LYS A 80 7.34 20.10 -16.63
C LYS A 80 6.12 19.70 -15.81
N GLU A 81 4.91 19.93 -16.34
CA GLU A 81 3.67 19.57 -15.64
C GLU A 81 3.56 18.07 -15.42
N ASN A 82 3.89 17.27 -16.44
CA ASN A 82 3.90 15.81 -16.33
C ASN A 82 4.88 15.34 -15.23
N VAL A 83 6.11 15.84 -15.24
CA VAL A 83 7.12 15.49 -14.23
C VAL A 83 6.68 15.90 -12.83
N LYS A 84 6.06 17.08 -12.68
CA LYS A 84 5.50 17.50 -11.39
C LYS A 84 4.46 16.50 -10.88
N ARG A 85 3.48 16.11 -11.72
CA ARG A 85 2.46 15.12 -11.33
C ARG A 85 3.05 13.75 -11.00
N MET A 86 4.02 13.29 -11.77
CA MET A 86 4.72 12.03 -11.49
C MET A 86 5.50 12.10 -10.19
N TYR A 87 6.18 13.23 -9.93
CA TYR A 87 6.93 13.43 -8.70
C TYR A 87 6.02 13.51 -7.48
N ASP A 88 4.90 14.23 -7.55
CA ASP A 88 3.95 14.35 -6.44
C ASP A 88 3.46 12.95 -6.02
N ALA A 89 3.06 12.11 -7.00
CA ALA A 89 2.69 10.73 -6.73
C ALA A 89 3.85 9.88 -6.19
N TYR A 90 5.07 10.04 -6.72
CA TYR A 90 6.26 9.36 -6.21
C TYR A 90 6.58 9.77 -4.76
N HIS A 91 6.41 11.04 -4.42
CA HIS A 91 6.66 11.58 -3.09
C HIS A 91 5.63 11.09 -2.08
N ASP A 92 4.36 11.04 -2.47
CA ASP A 92 3.28 10.47 -1.66
C ASP A 92 3.52 8.98 -1.35
N LEU A 93 4.19 8.26 -2.26
CA LEU A 93 4.67 6.89 -2.04
C LEU A 93 5.97 6.83 -1.19
N GLY A 94 6.31 7.89 -0.45
CA GLY A 94 7.51 7.96 0.38
C GLY A 94 8.83 8.13 -0.38
N GLY A 95 8.77 8.52 -1.65
CA GLY A 95 9.94 8.79 -2.48
C GLY A 95 10.61 10.12 -2.13
N ASN A 96 11.91 10.08 -1.84
CA ASN A 96 12.68 11.30 -1.58
C ASN A 96 14.19 11.12 -1.85
N ASP A 97 14.54 10.79 -3.09
CA ASP A 97 15.92 10.60 -3.51
C ASP A 97 16.33 11.53 -4.66
N VAL A 98 17.25 11.07 -5.52
CA VAL A 98 17.70 11.79 -6.72
C VAL A 98 16.55 12.34 -7.57
N ALA A 99 15.40 11.67 -7.64
CA ALA A 99 14.24 12.12 -8.40
C ALA A 99 13.76 13.53 -7.99
N THR A 100 13.88 13.91 -6.72
CA THR A 100 13.56 15.27 -6.24
C THR A 100 14.39 16.31 -6.97
N ARG A 101 15.71 16.12 -6.97
CA ARG A 101 16.66 17.03 -7.63
C ARG A 101 16.46 17.05 -9.15
N LEU A 102 16.19 15.89 -9.76
CA LEU A 102 15.97 15.83 -11.21
C LEU A 102 14.70 16.59 -11.63
N LYS A 103 13.62 16.47 -10.85
CA LYS A 103 12.40 17.25 -11.04
C LYS A 103 12.69 18.75 -10.93
N ASP A 104 13.38 19.18 -9.88
CA ASP A 104 13.68 20.61 -9.68
C ASP A 104 14.52 21.17 -10.83
N ASN A 105 15.53 20.41 -11.29
CA ASN A 105 16.33 20.76 -12.45
C ASN A 105 15.46 20.94 -13.70
N LEU A 106 14.58 19.98 -14.01
CA LEU A 106 13.66 20.05 -15.15
C LEU A 106 12.72 21.25 -15.08
N LEU A 107 12.21 21.58 -13.88
CA LEU A 107 11.33 22.73 -13.71
C LEU A 107 12.06 24.07 -13.91
N SER A 108 13.35 24.11 -13.60
CA SER A 108 14.21 25.30 -13.77
C SER A 108 14.69 25.52 -15.22
N MET A 109 14.58 24.53 -16.10
CA MET A 109 14.97 24.66 -17.51
C MET A 109 14.08 25.68 -18.26
N PRO A 110 14.59 26.36 -19.30
CA PRO A 110 13.77 27.17 -20.19
C PRO A 110 12.72 26.32 -20.91
N GLU A 111 11.62 26.93 -21.31
CA GLU A 111 10.46 26.22 -21.90
C GLU A 111 10.55 26.12 -23.42
N GLU A 112 11.36 26.97 -24.01
CA GLU A 112 11.64 27.05 -25.44
C GLU A 112 13.12 26.75 -25.69
N PRO A 113 13.47 26.12 -26.82
CA PRO A 113 14.86 25.91 -27.19
C PRO A 113 15.58 27.25 -27.34
N GLU A 114 16.82 27.34 -26.85
CA GLU A 114 17.68 28.49 -27.16
C GLU A 114 17.83 28.58 -28.68
N GLU A 115 17.39 29.70 -29.27
CA GLU A 115 17.61 29.99 -30.68
C GLU A 115 19.11 29.91 -30.95
N ARG A 116 19.53 28.92 -31.74
CA ARG A 116 20.91 28.86 -32.21
C ARG A 116 21.06 30.01 -33.19
N GLU A 117 21.72 31.09 -32.77
CA GLU A 117 22.33 32.03 -33.70
C GLU A 117 23.17 31.19 -34.68
N GLY A 118 22.81 31.27 -35.97
CA GLY A 118 23.21 30.34 -37.03
C GLY A 118 24.69 30.35 -37.39
#